data_AF-A0A1L6MVP2-F1
#
_entry.id   AF-A0A1L6MVP2-F1
#
_cell.length_a   1.000
_cell.length_b   1.000
_cell.length_c   1.000
_cell.angle_alpha   90.00
_cell.angle_beta   90.00
_cell.angle_gamma   90.00
#
_symmetry.space_group_name_H-M   'P 1'
#
loop_
_entity.id
_entity.type
_entity.pdbx_description
1 polymer ?
#
loop_
_entity_poly.entity_id
_entity_poly.type
_entity_poly.pdbx_seq_one_letter_code
_entity_poly.pdbx_strand_id
1 'polypeptide(L)'
;MVACACAVVSARWCQRKHPYVPYKIEEILQEGEGGVPCKQEEKKLLVCNEWASFDGGTWKIQNRSVFPVSLERPLVSGITCDWQGNGVQDGFALARGPLDEGGFDILFYRIGEEEKKEESEVPNALEGLKPYVVAQVPLINPAPSCIPFERLAPLGQTALLIEVGYTCPSMSAYQKVHWFGVLRFGMPPQLRWSGAMYDPSGSLPVTVELKSRDEDRDGVEDLILRVTAESPPLPFIAALPLSLLVQWLDRPAGMSRIQHEPIHSLGILVKGLMSRASDPKQAPSVIAEVQQIRTLYGALCMEGGRPRIVGILGVDQFQCGGIELLQEAEMAEVRAFAALEKPLAMLMSLERLYKTAGGLPTLRDIPAWGRSLFSIRQAASVRLLDVVAAPKPSFPAWSSLAFDHDRYVQVHTSEGALLRVNPDTGESEVIKDKTPWDSRVLSPDGALQWERVDGFCTGAPLRAVFKHTRVVGGEEGGEELSPLELILPAVAPFKVKCDGSEHTQGKDTIPLGWTPTGLEAMVAGHLLRMEVPMKRVTLLSSPSSVFPPPFGSSRSPNGKLWIYPSEYGFLILGKGGTWLYQVGDKMRDWAGLSDCTLDDSLSYVACLFHQKLWIGFWPSL
;
A
#
# COMPACT_ATOMS: atom_id res chain seq x y z
N MET A 1 6.17 -81.41 -3.10
CA MET A 1 6.09 -81.87 -1.71
C MET A 1 6.02 -80.64 -0.83
N VAL A 2 4.98 -80.57 0.01
CA VAL A 2 4.72 -79.60 1.09
C VAL A 2 4.34 -78.16 0.68
N ALA A 3 3.05 -77.90 0.86
CA ALA A 3 2.41 -76.59 0.96
C ALA A 3 2.73 -75.90 2.29
N CYS A 4 2.61 -74.58 2.35
CA CYS A 4 2.04 -73.94 3.54
C CYS A 4 1.42 -72.59 3.18
N ALA A 5 0.08 -72.60 3.16
CA ALA A 5 -0.72 -71.40 3.30
C ALA A 5 -0.84 -71.08 4.78
N CYS A 6 -0.63 -69.83 5.17
CA CYS A 6 -1.16 -69.28 6.41
C CYS A 6 -1.78 -67.91 6.12
N ALA A 7 -3.11 -67.86 6.23
CA ALA A 7 -3.87 -66.64 6.42
C ALA A 7 -3.52 -66.05 7.79
N VAL A 8 -3.43 -64.72 7.89
CA VAL A 8 -3.55 -64.00 9.15
C VAL A 8 -4.65 -62.97 9.02
N VAL A 9 -5.61 -63.12 9.92
CA VAL A 9 -6.79 -62.32 10.15
C VAL A 9 -6.42 -61.06 10.96
N SER A 10 -6.99 -59.93 10.53
CA SER A 10 -7.20 -58.64 11.22
C SER A 10 -6.44 -58.30 12.51
N ALA A 11 -5.78 -57.15 12.50
CA ALA A 11 -5.85 -56.17 13.58
C ALA A 11 -5.62 -54.75 13.01
N ARG A 12 -6.69 -53.93 12.98
CA ARG A 12 -6.59 -52.46 12.97
C ARG A 12 -5.76 -52.07 14.17
N TRP A 13 -4.78 -51.18 14.02
CA TRP A 13 -4.33 -50.24 15.06
C TRP A 13 -3.66 -49.04 14.37
N CYS A 14 -4.12 -47.85 14.75
CA CYS A 14 -3.69 -46.56 14.24
C CYS A 14 -2.26 -46.23 14.70
N GLN A 15 -1.38 -45.82 13.78
CA GLN A 15 -0.26 -44.94 14.13
C GLN A 15 -0.09 -43.84 13.07
N ARG A 16 -0.63 -42.66 13.42
CA ARG A 16 -0.18 -41.36 12.93
C ARG A 16 1.25 -41.15 13.41
N LYS A 17 2.23 -41.04 12.51
CA LYS A 17 3.47 -40.26 12.71
C LYS A 17 4.09 -39.91 11.35
N HIS A 18 3.82 -38.72 10.84
CA HIS A 18 4.81 -37.95 10.07
C HIS A 18 4.59 -36.45 10.34
N PRO A 19 5.62 -35.73 10.86
CA PRO A 19 5.60 -34.29 10.99
C PRO A 19 6.10 -33.63 9.69
N TYR A 20 5.42 -32.56 9.27
CA TYR A 20 5.89 -31.53 8.35
C TYR A 20 6.37 -31.97 6.96
N VAL A 21 5.43 -31.99 6.01
CA VAL A 21 5.70 -31.65 4.60
C VAL A 21 4.87 -30.38 4.31
N PRO A 22 5.46 -29.29 3.77
CA PRO A 22 4.69 -28.11 3.40
C PRO A 22 3.83 -28.45 2.16
N TYR A 23 2.51 -28.29 2.28
CA TYR A 23 1.62 -28.36 1.12
C TYR A 23 1.91 -27.19 0.18
N LYS A 24 2.04 -27.47 -1.11
CA LYS A 24 1.95 -26.45 -2.15
C LYS A 24 0.50 -25.92 -2.14
N ILE A 25 0.34 -24.61 -2.01
CA ILE A 25 -0.97 -23.93 -2.01
C ILE A 25 -1.77 -24.20 -3.30
N GLU A 26 -1.10 -24.61 -4.39
CA GLU A 26 -1.73 -24.97 -5.67
C GLU A 26 -2.57 -26.27 -5.60
N GLU A 27 -2.33 -27.17 -4.64
CA GLU A 27 -3.05 -28.46 -4.54
C GLU A 27 -4.39 -28.37 -3.80
N ILE A 28 -4.76 -27.22 -3.21
CA ILE A 28 -6.11 -27.02 -2.66
C ILE A 28 -7.16 -26.82 -3.80
N LEU A 29 -6.73 -26.76 -5.07
CA LEU A 29 -7.60 -26.46 -6.22
C LEU A 29 -7.63 -27.53 -7.33
N GLN A 30 -7.11 -28.73 -7.12
CA GLN A 30 -7.36 -29.85 -8.03
C GLN A 30 -8.03 -31.00 -7.28
N GLU A 31 -9.30 -31.25 -7.61
CA GLU A 31 -10.04 -32.44 -7.21
C GLU A 31 -9.29 -33.69 -7.69
N GLY A 32 -8.58 -34.35 -6.76
CA GLY A 32 -8.01 -35.67 -6.99
C GLY A 32 -9.10 -36.74 -6.98
N GLU A 33 -9.55 -37.15 -8.16
CA GLU A 33 -10.30 -38.39 -8.38
C GLU A 33 -9.44 -39.59 -7.95
N GLY A 34 -9.60 -40.04 -6.71
CA GLY A 34 -8.79 -41.15 -6.20
C GLY A 34 -9.03 -41.50 -4.74
N GLY A 35 -10.29 -41.49 -4.30
CA GLY A 35 -10.66 -41.84 -2.92
C GLY A 35 -11.96 -42.64 -2.88
N VAL A 36 -11.93 -43.76 -2.16
CA VAL A 36 -13.07 -44.66 -1.90
C VAL A 36 -14.33 -43.85 -1.52
N PRO A 37 -15.51 -44.14 -2.11
CA PRO A 37 -16.70 -43.33 -1.90
C PRO A 37 -17.21 -43.49 -0.47
N CYS A 38 -16.88 -42.55 0.41
CA CYS A 38 -17.77 -42.22 1.51
C CYS A 38 -19.03 -41.67 0.87
N LYS A 39 -20.20 -42.24 1.22
CA LYS A 39 -21.50 -41.69 0.83
C LYS A 39 -21.53 -40.21 1.23
N GLN A 40 -21.29 -39.31 0.28
CA GLN A 40 -21.58 -37.90 0.45
C GLN A 40 -23.10 -37.81 0.44
N GLU A 41 -23.70 -37.50 1.58
CA GLU A 41 -25.04 -36.96 1.59
C GLU A 41 -25.01 -35.70 0.72
N GLU A 42 -25.79 -35.69 -0.37
CA GLU A 42 -26.02 -34.50 -1.17
C GLU A 42 -26.62 -33.43 -0.26
N LYS A 43 -25.77 -32.54 0.28
CA LYS A 43 -26.21 -31.36 1.01
C LYS A 43 -27.06 -30.53 0.05
N LYS A 44 -28.38 -30.48 0.27
CA LYS A 44 -29.28 -29.58 -0.46
C LYS A 44 -28.72 -28.16 -0.34
N LEU A 45 -28.40 -27.52 -1.46
CA LEU A 45 -28.09 -26.10 -1.49
C LEU A 45 -29.30 -25.30 -0.99
N LEU A 46 -29.05 -24.29 -0.16
CA LEU A 46 -30.06 -23.29 0.18
C LEU A 46 -30.48 -22.56 -1.10
N VAL A 47 -31.80 -22.56 -1.37
CA VAL A 47 -32.38 -21.79 -2.46
C VAL A 47 -32.83 -20.45 -1.89
N CYS A 48 -32.10 -19.40 -2.28
CA CYS A 48 -32.34 -18.03 -1.86
C CYS A 48 -32.89 -17.21 -3.03
N ASN A 49 -33.79 -16.28 -2.73
CA ASN A 49 -34.28 -15.30 -3.69
C ASN A 49 -33.81 -13.90 -3.28
N GLU A 50 -33.04 -13.25 -4.14
CA GLU A 50 -32.58 -11.86 -3.97
C GLU A 50 -33.62 -10.88 -4.53
N TRP A 51 -33.69 -9.69 -3.93
CA TRP A 51 -34.51 -8.58 -4.44
C TRP A 51 -33.67 -7.31 -4.57
N ALA A 52 -33.79 -6.68 -5.73
CA ALA A 52 -33.28 -5.34 -5.98
C ALA A 52 -34.38 -4.30 -5.77
N SER A 53 -33.98 -3.08 -5.40
CA SER A 53 -34.81 -1.88 -5.27
C SER A 53 -35.83 -1.72 -6.41
N PHE A 54 -37.07 -1.37 -6.05
CA PHE A 54 -38.16 -0.98 -6.95
C PHE A 54 -38.65 0.42 -6.57
N ASP A 55 -38.88 1.28 -7.56
CA ASP A 55 -39.53 2.58 -7.37
C ASP A 55 -40.94 2.37 -6.77
N GLY A 56 -41.12 2.63 -5.47
CA GLY A 56 -42.45 2.57 -4.83
C GLY A 56 -42.54 2.07 -3.37
N GLY A 57 -41.43 1.70 -2.73
CA GLY A 57 -41.35 1.61 -1.26
C GLY A 57 -42.12 0.46 -0.56
N THR A 58 -42.69 -0.49 -1.31
CA THR A 58 -43.32 -1.70 -0.75
C THR A 58 -42.87 -2.95 -1.49
N TRP A 59 -42.40 -3.96 -0.76
CA TRP A 59 -42.03 -5.27 -1.34
C TRP A 59 -43.11 -6.31 -1.07
N LYS A 60 -43.17 -7.37 -1.87
CA LYS A 60 -44.02 -8.54 -1.59
C LYS A 60 -43.18 -9.79 -1.43
N ILE A 61 -43.26 -10.42 -0.26
CA ILE A 61 -42.69 -11.74 -0.01
C ILE A 61 -43.84 -12.72 0.19
N GLN A 62 -43.93 -13.75 -0.65
CA GLN A 62 -45.02 -14.75 -0.60
C GLN A 62 -46.42 -14.08 -0.52
N ASN A 63 -46.67 -13.07 -1.36
CA ASN A 63 -47.89 -12.24 -1.39
C ASN A 63 -48.14 -11.33 -0.18
N ARG A 64 -47.24 -11.25 0.80
CA ARG A 64 -47.35 -10.31 1.93
C ARG A 64 -46.53 -9.05 1.69
N SER A 65 -47.11 -7.88 1.94
CA SER A 65 -46.40 -6.61 1.85
C SER A 65 -45.39 -6.48 3.00
N VAL A 66 -44.17 -6.05 2.65
CA VAL A 66 -43.09 -5.77 3.59
C VAL A 66 -42.88 -4.27 3.62
N PHE A 67 -42.85 -3.71 4.84
CA PHE A 67 -42.69 -2.28 5.06
C PHE A 67 -41.34 -1.97 5.71
N PRO A 68 -40.73 -0.82 5.39
CA PRO A 68 -39.60 -0.31 6.14
C PRO A 68 -39.99 0.01 7.59
N VAL A 69 -38.99 0.21 8.44
CA VAL A 69 -39.19 0.70 9.83
C VAL A 69 -39.83 2.09 9.82
N SER A 70 -39.45 2.96 8.87
CA SER A 70 -40.04 4.28 8.65
C SER A 70 -40.00 4.66 7.16
N LEU A 71 -40.86 5.58 6.73
CA LEU A 71 -40.84 6.10 5.36
C LEU A 71 -39.55 6.88 5.04
N GLU A 72 -38.87 7.40 6.06
CA GLU A 72 -37.59 8.11 5.94
C GLU A 72 -36.40 7.17 5.75
N ARG A 73 -36.59 5.86 5.95
CA ARG A 73 -35.57 4.83 5.77
C ARG A 73 -36.02 3.77 4.76
N PRO A 74 -36.02 4.09 3.44
CA PRO A 74 -36.50 3.18 2.42
C PRO A 74 -35.64 1.92 2.37
N LEU A 75 -36.29 0.80 2.05
CA LEU A 75 -35.62 -0.47 1.82
C LEU A 75 -34.85 -0.42 0.48
N VAL A 76 -33.58 -0.83 0.49
CA VAL A 76 -32.69 -0.75 -0.67
C VAL A 76 -32.31 -2.11 -1.26
N SER A 77 -32.22 -3.15 -0.42
CA SER A 77 -31.90 -4.52 -0.84
C SER A 77 -32.46 -5.53 0.16
N GLY A 78 -32.86 -6.71 -0.31
CA GLY A 78 -33.30 -7.79 0.57
C GLY A 78 -33.10 -9.17 -0.01
N ILE A 79 -33.21 -10.18 0.86
CA ILE A 79 -33.07 -11.59 0.52
C ILE A 79 -34.02 -12.45 1.36
N THR A 80 -34.68 -13.44 0.75
CA THR A 80 -35.32 -14.54 1.50
C THR A 80 -34.63 -15.85 1.29
N CYS A 81 -34.51 -16.63 2.36
CA CYS A 81 -34.22 -18.05 2.29
C CYS A 81 -34.91 -18.82 3.43
N ASP A 82 -35.01 -20.14 3.30
CA ASP A 82 -35.37 -21.04 4.40
C ASP A 82 -34.12 -21.38 5.21
N TRP A 83 -33.66 -20.42 6.01
CA TRP A 83 -32.43 -20.53 6.79
C TRP A 83 -32.49 -21.58 7.91
N GLN A 84 -33.69 -21.98 8.30
CA GLN A 84 -33.93 -22.98 9.34
C GLN A 84 -34.15 -24.39 8.76
N GLY A 85 -34.29 -24.52 7.45
CA GLY A 85 -34.62 -25.78 6.77
C GLY A 85 -36.00 -26.33 7.16
N ASN A 86 -36.92 -25.47 7.63
CA ASN A 86 -38.25 -25.86 8.11
C ASN A 86 -39.35 -25.65 7.05
N GLY A 87 -38.98 -25.25 5.84
CA GLY A 87 -39.89 -24.93 4.73
C GLY A 87 -40.48 -23.52 4.79
N VAL A 88 -40.15 -22.74 5.82
CA VAL A 88 -40.62 -21.37 6.04
C VAL A 88 -39.53 -20.40 5.59
N GLN A 89 -39.90 -19.39 4.80
CA GLN A 89 -38.92 -18.39 4.38
C GLN A 89 -38.72 -17.36 5.50
N ASP A 90 -37.49 -16.95 5.75
CA ASP A 90 -37.21 -15.73 6.49
C ASP A 90 -36.58 -14.69 5.57
N GLY A 91 -36.85 -13.41 5.84
CA GLY A 91 -36.42 -12.29 5.03
C GLY A 91 -35.44 -11.39 5.78
N PHE A 92 -34.39 -10.96 5.10
CA PHE A 92 -33.53 -9.86 5.54
C PHE A 92 -33.65 -8.68 4.58
N ALA A 93 -33.54 -7.48 5.12
CA ALA A 93 -33.51 -6.26 4.33
C ALA A 93 -32.49 -5.26 4.88
N LEU A 94 -32.00 -4.43 3.97
CA LEU A 94 -31.27 -3.20 4.28
C LEU A 94 -32.20 -2.02 4.09
N ALA A 95 -32.32 -1.18 5.10
CA ALA A 95 -32.94 0.13 5.00
C ALA A 95 -31.85 1.21 5.07
N ARG A 96 -31.91 2.22 4.20
CA ARG A 96 -30.92 3.29 4.14
C ARG A 96 -31.46 4.55 4.83
N GLY A 97 -30.69 5.13 5.75
CA GLY A 97 -31.00 6.44 6.33
C GLY A 97 -30.93 7.58 5.29
N PRO A 98 -31.47 8.78 5.59
CA PRO A 98 -31.24 9.94 4.75
C PRO A 98 -29.74 10.27 4.67
N LEU A 99 -29.30 10.89 3.57
CA LEU A 99 -27.87 11.05 3.23
C LEU A 99 -27.06 11.82 4.27
N ASP A 100 -27.71 12.73 5.01
CA ASP A 100 -27.15 13.58 6.06
C ASP A 100 -27.09 12.87 7.43
N GLU A 101 -28.01 11.95 7.70
CA GLU A 101 -27.98 11.09 8.88
C GLU A 101 -27.13 9.84 8.72
N GLY A 102 -26.83 9.44 7.47
CA GLY A 102 -26.02 8.29 7.04
C GLY A 102 -26.38 6.93 7.67
N GLY A 103 -25.78 5.86 7.14
CA GLY A 103 -25.91 4.51 7.72
C GLY A 103 -27.09 3.68 7.20
N PHE A 104 -27.09 2.42 7.65
CA PHE A 104 -28.04 1.39 7.21
C PHE A 104 -28.61 0.65 8.43
N ASP A 105 -29.90 0.37 8.42
CA ASP A 105 -30.50 -0.57 9.36
C ASP A 105 -30.61 -1.95 8.71
N ILE A 106 -30.24 -2.98 9.47
CA ILE A 106 -30.39 -4.37 9.07
C ILE A 106 -31.66 -4.92 9.70
N LEU A 107 -32.62 -5.30 8.86
CA LEU A 107 -33.96 -5.70 9.26
C LEU A 107 -34.16 -7.20 9.05
N PHE A 108 -34.88 -7.84 9.96
CA PHE A 108 -35.31 -9.22 9.88
C PHE A 108 -36.83 -9.34 9.86
N TYR A 109 -37.34 -10.22 9.01
CA TYR A 109 -38.76 -10.52 8.82
C TYR A 109 -38.97 -12.02 8.91
N ARG A 110 -39.83 -12.47 9.83
CA ARG A 110 -40.26 -13.87 9.90
C ARG A 110 -41.51 -14.07 9.03
N ILE A 111 -41.43 -14.87 7.97
CA ILE A 111 -42.55 -15.08 7.05
C ILE A 111 -43.16 -16.47 7.30
N GLY A 112 -44.02 -16.61 8.31
CA GLY A 112 -44.74 -17.88 8.50
C GLY A 112 -45.27 -18.17 9.91
N GLU A 113 -44.93 -17.38 10.92
CA GLU A 113 -45.76 -17.35 12.12
C GLU A 113 -47.07 -16.67 11.72
N GLU A 114 -48.14 -17.45 11.56
CA GLU A 114 -49.48 -16.91 11.73
C GLU A 114 -49.47 -16.23 13.10
N GLU A 115 -49.51 -14.89 13.12
CA GLU A 115 -49.88 -14.17 14.33
C GLU A 115 -51.16 -14.85 14.80
N LYS A 116 -51.09 -15.59 15.92
CA LYS A 116 -52.28 -16.05 16.61
C LYS A 116 -53.09 -14.79 16.82
N LYS A 117 -54.17 -14.65 16.04
CA LYS A 117 -55.05 -13.49 16.02
C LYS A 117 -55.50 -13.21 17.45
N GLU A 118 -54.82 -12.31 18.15
CA GLU A 118 -55.50 -11.50 19.14
C GLU A 118 -56.36 -10.54 18.31
N GLU A 119 -57.68 -10.69 18.44
CA GLU A 119 -58.68 -9.82 17.85
C GLU A 119 -58.46 -8.38 18.34
N SER A 120 -57.58 -7.64 17.66
CA SER A 120 -57.41 -6.22 17.86
C SER A 120 -58.19 -5.50 16.76
N GLU A 121 -59.38 -5.02 17.11
CA GLU A 121 -60.37 -4.32 16.27
C GLU A 121 -59.90 -2.93 15.79
N VAL A 122 -58.85 -2.85 14.98
CA VAL A 122 -58.47 -1.59 14.29
C VAL A 122 -58.36 -1.84 12.78
N PRO A 123 -59.42 -1.56 11.99
CA PRO A 123 -59.52 -1.99 10.58
C PRO A 123 -58.67 -1.23 9.55
N ASN A 124 -57.61 -0.49 9.92
CA ASN A 124 -56.88 0.36 8.96
C ASN A 124 -55.35 0.39 9.14
N ALA A 125 -54.77 -0.52 9.93
CA ALA A 125 -53.32 -0.69 9.93
C ALA A 125 -52.94 -1.62 8.76
N LEU A 126 -52.10 -1.15 7.84
CA LEU A 126 -51.54 -1.92 6.73
C LEU A 126 -51.08 -3.31 7.22
N GLU A 127 -51.76 -4.38 6.77
CA GLU A 127 -51.40 -5.78 7.06
C GLU A 127 -50.04 -6.11 6.41
N GLY A 128 -48.95 -5.83 7.12
CA GLY A 128 -47.60 -6.17 6.67
C GLY A 128 -46.72 -6.66 7.81
N LEU A 129 -45.67 -7.39 7.42
CA LEU A 129 -44.70 -7.93 8.37
C LEU A 129 -43.95 -6.77 9.04
N LYS A 130 -43.99 -6.71 10.38
CA LYS A 130 -43.20 -5.75 11.15
C LYS A 130 -41.75 -6.24 11.24
N PRO A 131 -40.75 -5.43 10.83
CA PRO A 131 -39.35 -5.80 10.96
C PRO A 131 -38.86 -5.80 12.41
N TYR A 132 -37.89 -6.66 12.69
CA TYR A 132 -36.98 -6.51 13.83
C TYR A 132 -35.66 -5.89 13.35
N VAL A 133 -35.20 -4.82 14.01
CA VAL A 133 -33.88 -4.24 13.74
C VAL A 133 -32.83 -5.13 14.40
N VAL A 134 -32.04 -5.83 13.59
CA VAL A 134 -30.99 -6.75 14.05
C VAL A 134 -29.74 -5.98 14.45
N ALA A 135 -29.34 -5.00 13.63
CA ALA A 135 -28.16 -4.20 13.84
C ALA A 135 -28.25 -2.88 13.06
N GLN A 136 -27.46 -1.89 13.48
CA GLN A 136 -27.24 -0.64 12.76
C GLN A 136 -25.81 -0.60 12.26
N VAL A 137 -25.64 -0.26 10.99
CA VAL A 137 -24.32 -0.05 10.39
C VAL A 137 -23.80 1.32 10.83
N PRO A 138 -22.52 1.42 11.25
CA PRO A 138 -21.91 2.69 11.62
C PRO A 138 -22.07 3.76 10.55
N LEU A 139 -22.16 5.00 11.00
CA LEU A 139 -22.24 6.17 10.12
C LEU A 139 -21.00 6.27 9.23
N ILE A 140 -21.22 6.26 7.92
CA ILE A 140 -20.20 6.61 6.93
C ILE A 140 -20.72 7.86 6.22
N ASN A 141 -20.03 8.99 6.38
CA ASN A 141 -20.38 10.26 5.73
C ASN A 141 -19.57 10.39 4.43
N PRO A 142 -20.08 9.96 3.28
CA PRO A 142 -19.39 10.12 2.02
C PRO A 142 -19.40 11.57 1.54
N ALA A 143 -18.48 11.91 0.65
CA ALA A 143 -18.63 13.11 -0.16
C ALA A 143 -19.86 12.98 -1.08
N PRO A 144 -20.54 14.09 -1.45
CA PRO A 144 -21.74 14.05 -2.30
C PRO A 144 -21.55 13.37 -3.67
N SER A 145 -20.31 13.27 -4.15
CA SER A 145 -19.95 12.65 -5.43
C SER A 145 -19.77 11.13 -5.36
N CYS A 146 -19.85 10.52 -4.18
CA CYS A 146 -19.67 9.08 -4.02
C CYS A 146 -20.95 8.31 -4.35
N ILE A 147 -20.80 7.14 -4.95
CA ILE A 147 -21.90 6.25 -5.33
C ILE A 147 -22.03 5.15 -4.27
N PRO A 148 -23.21 4.99 -3.63
CA PRO A 148 -23.43 3.91 -2.67
C PRO A 148 -23.47 2.55 -3.35
N PHE A 149 -23.10 1.50 -2.62
CA PHE A 149 -23.34 0.12 -2.99
C PHE A 149 -23.81 -0.69 -1.77
N GLU A 150 -24.59 -1.74 -2.05
CA GLU A 150 -25.09 -2.68 -1.06
C GLU A 150 -25.16 -4.08 -1.66
N ARG A 151 -24.93 -5.08 -0.81
CA ARG A 151 -25.05 -6.50 -1.17
C ARG A 151 -25.41 -7.33 0.05
N LEU A 152 -26.37 -8.22 -0.16
CA LEU A 152 -26.75 -9.29 0.76
C LEU A 152 -26.49 -10.61 0.04
N ALA A 153 -25.79 -11.55 0.67
CA ALA A 153 -25.51 -12.84 0.07
C ALA A 153 -25.47 -13.95 1.13
N PRO A 154 -25.97 -15.16 0.83
CA PRO A 154 -25.79 -16.31 1.71
C PRO A 154 -24.31 -16.59 1.90
N LEU A 155 -23.91 -16.83 3.14
CA LEU A 155 -22.54 -17.18 3.52
C LEU A 155 -22.57 -18.54 4.22
N GLY A 156 -22.44 -19.60 3.42
CA GLY A 156 -22.66 -20.96 3.91
C GLY A 156 -24.14 -21.28 4.07
N GLN A 157 -24.45 -22.18 5.00
CA GLN A 157 -25.80 -22.65 5.28
C GLN A 157 -26.49 -21.83 6.37
N THR A 158 -25.71 -21.25 7.29
CA THR A 158 -26.25 -20.68 8.53
C THR A 158 -25.88 -19.21 8.77
N ALA A 159 -25.27 -18.54 7.78
CA ALA A 159 -24.96 -17.13 7.88
C ALA A 159 -25.34 -16.31 6.63
N LEU A 160 -25.49 -15.00 6.86
CA LEU A 160 -25.70 -13.98 5.83
C LEU A 160 -24.53 -13.00 5.84
N LEU A 161 -23.94 -12.79 4.67
CA LEU A 161 -23.01 -11.69 4.40
C LEU A 161 -23.78 -10.42 4.06
N ILE A 162 -23.37 -9.33 4.68
CA ILE A 162 -23.85 -7.98 4.44
C ILE A 162 -22.66 -7.12 4.05
N GLU A 163 -22.76 -6.43 2.92
CA GLU A 163 -21.76 -5.50 2.42
C GLU A 163 -22.46 -4.17 2.10
N VAL A 164 -22.00 -3.07 2.68
CA VAL A 164 -22.52 -1.73 2.35
C VAL A 164 -21.39 -0.72 2.31
N GLY A 165 -21.48 0.27 1.44
CA GLY A 165 -20.42 1.25 1.33
C GLY A 165 -20.61 2.26 0.22
N TYR A 166 -19.50 2.91 -0.13
CA TYR A 166 -19.44 3.94 -1.16
C TYR A 166 -18.19 3.78 -2.00
N THR A 167 -18.32 4.06 -3.30
CA THR A 167 -17.18 4.26 -4.21
C THR A 167 -17.13 5.74 -4.58
N CYS A 168 -16.00 6.37 -4.36
CA CYS A 168 -15.80 7.80 -4.57
C CYS A 168 -14.87 8.05 -5.76
N PRO A 169 -14.98 9.23 -6.42
CA PRO A 169 -13.99 9.67 -7.39
C PRO A 169 -12.58 9.74 -6.80
N SER A 170 -11.56 9.60 -7.64
CA SER A 170 -10.14 9.55 -7.23
C SER A 170 -9.62 10.77 -6.47
N MET A 171 -10.34 11.89 -6.52
CA MET A 171 -10.00 13.15 -5.83
C MET A 171 -10.45 13.18 -4.37
N SER A 172 -11.24 12.21 -3.90
CA SER A 172 -11.60 12.09 -2.49
C SER A 172 -10.45 11.52 -1.66
N ALA A 173 -10.49 11.66 -0.33
CA ALA A 173 -9.50 11.05 0.56
C ALA A 173 -9.48 9.51 0.42
N TYR A 174 -10.65 8.91 0.23
CA TYR A 174 -10.83 7.47 0.04
C TYR A 174 -11.51 7.21 -1.30
N GLN A 175 -11.05 6.19 -2.04
CA GLN A 175 -11.68 5.73 -3.28
C GLN A 175 -12.82 4.75 -3.00
N LYS A 176 -12.72 4.00 -1.89
CA LYS A 176 -13.75 3.07 -1.46
C LYS A 176 -13.81 3.03 0.06
N VAL A 177 -15.01 3.12 0.60
CA VAL A 177 -15.30 2.83 2.01
C VAL A 177 -16.31 1.70 2.04
N HIS A 178 -16.03 0.65 2.79
CA HIS A 178 -16.80 -0.58 2.76
C HIS A 178 -16.96 -1.14 4.17
N TRP A 179 -18.20 -1.25 4.66
CA TRP A 179 -18.52 -2.00 5.85
C TRP A 179 -19.03 -3.38 5.47
N PHE A 180 -18.59 -4.40 6.21
CA PHE A 180 -19.03 -5.77 6.04
C PHE A 180 -19.48 -6.36 7.38
N GLY A 181 -20.48 -7.23 7.33
CA GLY A 181 -21.07 -7.88 8.49
C GLY A 181 -21.50 -9.31 8.19
N VAL A 182 -21.40 -10.16 9.20
CA VAL A 182 -21.88 -11.55 9.15
C VAL A 182 -22.95 -11.73 10.22
N LEU A 183 -24.18 -11.94 9.78
CA LEU A 183 -25.25 -12.37 10.65
C LEU A 183 -25.29 -13.89 10.68
N ARG A 184 -25.50 -14.46 11.87
CA ARG A 184 -25.81 -15.87 12.02
C ARG A 184 -27.28 -16.05 12.35
N PHE A 185 -27.87 -17.07 11.77
CA PHE A 185 -29.27 -17.39 12.06
C PHE A 185 -29.38 -18.08 13.42
N GLY A 186 -30.35 -17.59 14.18
CA GLY A 186 -30.74 -18.02 15.50
C GLY A 186 -32.08 -17.36 15.83
N MET A 187 -32.64 -17.66 17.00
CA MET A 187 -33.82 -16.94 17.49
C MET A 187 -33.45 -16.19 18.77
N PRO A 188 -33.16 -14.87 18.70
CA PRO A 188 -33.14 -13.98 17.51
C PRO A 188 -31.86 -14.10 16.66
N PRO A 189 -31.87 -13.64 15.39
CA PRO A 189 -30.65 -13.53 14.59
C PRO A 189 -29.70 -12.50 15.19
N GLN A 190 -28.39 -12.74 15.07
CA GLN A 190 -27.37 -11.91 15.72
C GLN A 190 -26.21 -11.58 14.76
N LEU A 191 -25.70 -10.35 14.87
CA LEU A 191 -24.44 -9.95 14.24
C LEU A 191 -23.28 -10.62 15.00
N ARG A 192 -22.61 -11.57 14.34
CA ARG A 192 -21.50 -12.34 14.95
C ARG A 192 -20.15 -11.74 14.62
N TRP A 193 -20.05 -11.04 13.50
CA TRP A 193 -18.80 -10.43 13.06
C TRP A 193 -19.11 -9.20 12.20
N SER A 194 -18.27 -8.17 12.29
CA SER A 194 -18.30 -7.02 11.41
C SER A 194 -16.92 -6.40 11.31
N GLY A 195 -16.73 -5.55 10.31
CA GLY A 195 -15.59 -4.66 10.18
C GLY A 195 -15.79 -3.66 9.05
N ALA A 196 -14.82 -2.77 8.88
CA ALA A 196 -14.83 -1.76 7.85
C ALA A 196 -13.48 -1.69 7.15
N MET A 197 -13.49 -1.34 5.87
CA MET A 197 -12.32 -1.09 5.05
C MET A 197 -12.39 0.33 4.50
N TYR A 198 -11.33 1.10 4.72
CA TYR A 198 -11.13 2.43 4.17
C TYR A 198 -9.98 2.37 3.19
N ASP A 199 -10.27 2.43 1.90
CA ASP A 199 -9.27 2.33 0.85
C ASP A 199 -8.86 3.74 0.37
N PRO A 200 -7.64 4.21 0.69
CA PRO A 200 -7.20 5.55 0.33
C PRO A 200 -7.12 5.70 -1.20
N SER A 201 -7.44 6.88 -1.70
CA SER A 201 -7.37 7.12 -3.15
C SER A 201 -5.95 6.92 -3.69
N GLY A 202 -5.85 6.32 -4.87
CA GLY A 202 -4.57 6.03 -5.53
C GLY A 202 -3.79 4.87 -4.92
N SER A 203 -4.27 4.28 -3.83
CA SER A 203 -3.66 3.10 -3.26
C SER A 203 -3.91 1.85 -4.10
N LEU A 204 -2.99 0.88 -4.00
CA LEU A 204 -3.16 -0.41 -4.64
C LEU A 204 -4.47 -1.03 -4.12
N PRO A 205 -5.44 -1.36 -4.99
CA PRO A 205 -6.74 -1.84 -4.55
C PRO A 205 -6.60 -3.10 -3.71
N VAL A 206 -7.31 -3.10 -2.59
CA VAL A 206 -7.44 -4.26 -1.72
C VAL A 206 -8.90 -4.72 -1.78
N THR A 207 -9.08 -6.01 -2.07
CA THR A 207 -10.38 -6.65 -2.02
C THR A 207 -10.47 -7.56 -0.80
N VAL A 208 -11.67 -7.65 -0.26
CA VAL A 208 -11.98 -8.45 0.91
C VAL A 208 -13.05 -9.45 0.49
N GLU A 209 -12.79 -10.73 0.73
CA GLU A 209 -13.72 -11.82 0.48
C GLU A 209 -13.92 -12.60 1.78
N LEU A 210 -15.17 -12.77 2.17
CA LEU A 210 -15.54 -13.62 3.30
C LEU A 210 -16.03 -14.97 2.79
N LYS A 211 -15.56 -16.04 3.42
CA LYS A 211 -16.04 -17.41 3.21
C LYS A 211 -16.42 -18.04 4.53
N SER A 212 -17.37 -18.95 4.46
CA SER A 212 -17.74 -19.80 5.58
C SER A 212 -17.35 -21.25 5.29
N ARG A 213 -16.77 -21.92 6.28
CA ARG A 213 -16.40 -23.33 6.22
C ARG A 213 -16.27 -23.90 7.62
N ASP A 214 -16.81 -25.09 7.86
CA ASP A 214 -16.54 -25.85 9.10
C ASP A 214 -15.11 -26.44 9.04
N GLU A 215 -14.13 -25.72 9.59
CA GLU A 215 -12.71 -26.07 9.50
C GLU A 215 -12.31 -27.06 10.60
N ASP A 216 -12.92 -26.99 11.79
CA ASP A 216 -12.65 -27.92 12.89
C ASP A 216 -13.60 -29.12 12.99
N ARG A 217 -14.59 -29.20 12.10
CA ARG A 217 -15.55 -30.31 11.92
C ARG A 217 -16.48 -30.49 13.12
N ASP A 218 -16.82 -29.41 13.80
CA ASP A 218 -17.79 -29.42 14.90
C ASP A 218 -19.25 -29.23 14.42
N GLY A 219 -19.46 -29.11 13.10
CA GLY A 219 -20.75 -28.89 12.48
C GLY A 219 -21.17 -27.42 12.46
N VAL A 220 -20.32 -26.52 12.98
CA VAL A 220 -20.52 -25.08 12.92
C VAL A 220 -19.62 -24.47 11.85
N GLU A 221 -20.16 -23.49 11.16
CA GLU A 221 -19.48 -22.77 10.10
C GLU A 221 -18.52 -21.71 10.65
N ASP A 222 -17.21 -21.89 10.44
CA ASP A 222 -16.16 -20.93 10.76
C ASP A 222 -16.06 -19.84 9.67
N LEU A 223 -15.43 -18.71 10.01
CA LEU A 223 -15.28 -17.58 9.10
C LEU A 223 -13.84 -17.42 8.63
N ILE A 224 -13.67 -17.26 7.32
CA ILE A 224 -12.38 -16.99 6.67
C ILE A 224 -12.48 -15.65 5.94
N LEU A 225 -11.69 -14.68 6.38
CA LEU A 225 -11.45 -13.43 5.68
C LEU A 225 -10.22 -13.59 4.79
N ARG A 226 -10.42 -13.48 3.49
CA ARG A 226 -9.36 -13.38 2.50
C ARG A 226 -9.20 -11.94 2.09
N VAL A 227 -8.03 -11.38 2.32
CA VAL A 227 -7.68 -10.02 1.90
C VAL A 227 -6.69 -10.12 0.76
N THR A 228 -7.05 -9.57 -0.41
CA THR A 228 -6.29 -9.71 -1.63
C THR A 228 -5.83 -8.35 -2.13
N ALA A 229 -4.54 -8.21 -2.43
CA ALA A 229 -4.01 -7.03 -3.09
C ALA A 229 -3.89 -7.33 -4.58
N GLU A 230 -4.44 -6.44 -5.40
CA GLU A 230 -4.28 -6.51 -6.85
C GLU A 230 -2.82 -6.33 -7.27
N SER A 231 -2.47 -6.63 -8.52
CA SER A 231 -1.13 -6.33 -9.02
C SER A 231 -0.93 -4.81 -9.07
N PRO A 232 0.25 -4.30 -8.68
CA PRO A 232 0.58 -2.91 -8.95
C PRO A 232 0.46 -2.65 -10.46
N PRO A 233 -0.06 -1.49 -10.86
CA PRO A 233 -0.10 -1.11 -12.27
C PRO A 233 1.33 -0.94 -12.81
N LEU A 234 1.46 -0.81 -14.13
CA LEU A 234 2.73 -0.51 -14.79
C LEU A 234 3.49 0.61 -14.05
N PRO A 235 4.82 0.54 -13.92
CA PRO A 235 5.75 -0.25 -14.75
C PRO A 235 6.07 -1.66 -14.23
N PHE A 236 5.43 -2.10 -13.16
CA PHE A 236 5.63 -3.47 -12.67
C PHE A 236 5.06 -4.48 -13.66
N ILE A 237 5.72 -5.64 -13.78
CA ILE A 237 5.13 -6.77 -14.51
C ILE A 237 3.88 -7.19 -13.73
N ALA A 238 2.76 -7.37 -14.43
CA ALA A 238 1.53 -7.86 -13.81
C ALA A 238 1.83 -9.14 -13.03
N ALA A 239 1.69 -9.08 -11.71
CA ALA A 239 1.80 -10.22 -10.82
C ALA A 239 0.41 -10.85 -10.63
N LEU A 240 0.38 -12.11 -10.20
CA LEU A 240 -0.87 -12.67 -9.71
C LEU A 240 -1.28 -11.93 -8.42
N PRO A 241 -2.58 -11.69 -8.19
CA PRO A 241 -3.04 -11.14 -6.92
C PRO A 241 -2.57 -12.01 -5.76
N LEU A 242 -2.04 -11.38 -4.70
CA LEU A 242 -1.65 -12.07 -3.47
C LEU A 242 -2.73 -11.89 -2.43
N SER A 243 -2.96 -12.94 -1.63
CA SER A 243 -3.93 -12.92 -0.55
C SER A 243 -3.31 -13.29 0.79
N LEU A 244 -3.71 -12.60 1.85
CA LEU A 244 -3.55 -13.04 3.24
C LEU A 244 -4.88 -13.55 3.77
N LEU A 245 -4.80 -14.50 4.71
CA LEU A 245 -5.98 -15.08 5.35
C LEU A 245 -6.04 -14.65 6.81
N VAL A 246 -7.24 -14.40 7.29
CA VAL A 246 -7.55 -14.33 8.73
C VAL A 246 -8.74 -15.24 8.97
N GLN A 247 -8.71 -16.00 10.07
CA GLN A 247 -9.70 -17.03 10.33
C GLN A 247 -10.25 -16.89 11.76
N TRP A 248 -11.53 -17.22 11.92
CA TRP A 248 -12.21 -17.25 13.21
C TRP A 248 -13.00 -18.54 13.33
N LEU A 249 -12.83 -19.23 14.45
CA LEU A 249 -13.63 -20.39 14.82
C LEU A 249 -14.89 -19.92 15.53
N ASP A 250 -16.07 -20.39 15.14
CA ASP A 250 -17.32 -19.99 15.79
C ASP A 250 -17.56 -20.84 17.04
N ARG A 251 -17.31 -20.25 18.22
CA ARG A 251 -17.48 -20.91 19.52
C ARG A 251 -18.78 -20.49 20.17
N PRO A 252 -19.30 -21.24 21.17
CA PRO A 252 -20.49 -20.83 21.92
C PRO A 252 -20.41 -19.43 22.52
N ALA A 253 -19.20 -19.00 22.93
CA ALA A 253 -18.94 -17.67 23.47
C ALA A 253 -18.77 -16.57 22.41
N GLY A 254 -18.83 -16.91 21.12
CA GLY A 254 -18.61 -16.00 19.98
C GLY A 254 -17.42 -16.42 19.10
N MET A 255 -17.15 -15.60 18.09
CA MET A 255 -16.06 -15.83 17.13
C MET A 255 -14.69 -15.74 17.82
N SER A 256 -13.89 -16.79 17.69
CA SER A 256 -12.54 -16.88 18.26
C SER A 256 -11.49 -16.85 17.17
N ARG A 257 -10.68 -15.79 17.11
CA ARG A 257 -9.65 -15.63 16.08
C ARG A 257 -8.56 -16.70 16.20
N ILE A 258 -8.18 -17.29 15.07
CA ILE A 258 -6.98 -18.13 14.97
C ILE A 258 -5.74 -17.23 15.09
N GLN A 259 -4.96 -17.43 16.17
CA GLN A 259 -3.87 -16.52 16.54
C GLN A 259 -2.71 -16.47 15.53
N HIS A 260 -2.41 -17.57 14.84
CA HIS A 260 -1.26 -17.67 13.94
C HIS A 260 -1.50 -17.07 12.54
N GLU A 261 -2.73 -16.68 12.22
CA GLU A 261 -3.04 -15.93 11.00
C GLU A 261 -3.16 -14.43 11.32
N PRO A 262 -2.66 -13.52 10.46
CA PRO A 262 -2.19 -13.76 9.09
C PRO A 262 -0.68 -14.11 8.97
N ILE A 263 0.03 -14.32 10.08
CA ILE A 263 1.49 -14.53 10.11
C ILE A 263 1.90 -15.75 9.29
N HIS A 264 1.14 -16.84 9.42
CA HIS A 264 1.42 -18.08 8.73
C HIS A 264 1.24 -17.93 7.20
N SER A 265 0.12 -17.38 6.73
CA SER A 265 -0.09 -17.10 5.31
C SER A 265 0.98 -16.16 4.73
N LEU A 266 1.34 -15.09 5.47
CA LEU A 266 2.43 -14.20 5.09
C LEU A 266 3.78 -14.93 4.98
N GLY A 267 4.10 -15.77 5.97
CA GLY A 267 5.36 -16.53 5.99
C GLY A 267 5.51 -17.49 4.81
N ILE A 268 4.43 -18.04 4.28
CA ILE A 268 4.47 -18.88 3.07
C ILE A 268 4.84 -18.04 1.84
N LEU A 269 4.21 -16.87 1.67
CA LEU A 269 4.49 -15.96 0.56
C LEU A 269 5.95 -15.50 0.58
N VAL A 270 6.45 -15.05 1.74
CA VAL A 270 7.81 -14.55 1.90
C VAL A 270 8.87 -15.62 1.59
N LYS A 271 8.66 -16.86 2.05
CA LYS A 271 9.56 -17.99 1.70
C LYS A 271 9.59 -18.24 0.19
N GLY A 272 8.43 -18.16 -0.47
CA GLY A 272 8.33 -18.27 -1.92
C GLY A 272 9.16 -17.21 -2.64
N LEU A 273 9.06 -15.95 -2.22
CA LEU A 273 9.84 -14.83 -2.77
C LEU A 273 11.35 -15.05 -2.61
N MET A 274 11.78 -15.38 -1.40
CA MET A 274 13.20 -15.58 -1.09
C MET A 274 13.85 -16.67 -1.94
N SER A 275 13.10 -17.71 -2.29
CA SER A 275 13.58 -18.81 -3.14
C SER A 275 13.79 -18.42 -4.62
N ARG A 276 13.10 -17.38 -5.10
CA ARG A 276 13.09 -16.95 -6.52
C ARG A 276 13.84 -15.64 -6.74
N ALA A 277 14.12 -14.89 -5.69
CA ALA A 277 14.72 -13.55 -5.73
C ALA A 277 16.08 -13.47 -6.44
N SER A 278 16.89 -14.53 -6.40
CA SER A 278 18.21 -14.54 -7.06
C SER A 278 18.16 -14.94 -8.53
N ASP A 279 17.01 -15.36 -9.06
CA ASP A 279 16.85 -15.72 -10.48
C ASP A 279 16.48 -14.46 -11.29
N PRO A 280 17.33 -13.99 -12.21
CA PRO A 280 17.05 -12.79 -13.00
C PRO A 280 15.75 -12.85 -13.81
N LYS A 281 15.27 -14.05 -14.17
CA LYS A 281 14.00 -14.21 -14.91
C LYS A 281 12.78 -13.99 -14.02
N GLN A 282 12.90 -14.25 -12.73
CA GLN A 282 11.80 -14.16 -11.75
C GLN A 282 11.90 -12.92 -10.87
N ALA A 283 13.08 -12.32 -10.76
CA ALA A 283 13.31 -11.09 -10.00
C ALA A 283 12.30 -9.97 -10.28
N PRO A 284 11.85 -9.72 -11.53
CA PRO A 284 10.81 -8.70 -11.77
C PRO A 284 9.48 -8.99 -11.07
N SER A 285 9.04 -10.26 -11.01
CA SER A 285 7.79 -10.62 -10.33
C SER A 285 7.95 -10.54 -8.82
N VAL A 286 9.13 -10.92 -8.29
CA VAL A 286 9.45 -10.79 -6.86
C VAL A 286 9.31 -9.34 -6.39
N ILE A 287 9.79 -8.37 -7.17
CA ILE A 287 9.65 -6.93 -6.84
C ILE A 287 8.17 -6.53 -6.76
N ALA A 288 7.35 -6.95 -7.74
CA ALA A 288 5.93 -6.65 -7.76
C ALA A 288 5.16 -7.31 -6.60
N GLU A 289 5.49 -8.57 -6.28
CA GLU A 289 4.89 -9.34 -5.19
C GLU A 289 5.27 -8.78 -3.81
N VAL A 290 6.50 -8.29 -3.61
CA VAL A 290 6.89 -7.61 -2.37
C VAL A 290 6.07 -6.34 -2.16
N GLN A 291 5.77 -5.60 -3.23
CA GLN A 291 4.91 -4.42 -3.16
C GLN A 291 3.46 -4.77 -2.76
N GLN A 292 2.94 -5.91 -3.25
CA GLN A 292 1.65 -6.44 -2.79
C GLN A 292 1.70 -6.87 -1.32
N ILE A 293 2.77 -7.52 -0.86
CA ILE A 293 2.95 -7.89 0.55
C ILE A 293 2.96 -6.64 1.44
N ARG A 294 3.69 -5.58 1.08
CA ARG A 294 3.65 -4.31 1.81
C ARG A 294 2.22 -3.77 1.90
N THR A 295 1.50 -3.80 0.79
CA THR A 295 0.11 -3.32 0.73
C THR A 295 -0.80 -4.15 1.65
N LEU A 296 -0.69 -5.48 1.60
CA LEU A 296 -1.47 -6.40 2.44
C LEU A 296 -1.12 -6.20 3.92
N TYR A 297 0.16 -6.09 4.25
CA TYR A 297 0.63 -5.85 5.61
C TYR A 297 0.13 -4.50 6.13
N GLY A 298 0.28 -3.42 5.34
CA GLY A 298 -0.22 -2.09 5.70
C GLY A 298 -1.76 -1.99 5.74
N ALA A 299 -2.48 -2.85 5.01
CA ALA A 299 -3.94 -2.88 5.05
C ALA A 299 -4.50 -3.63 6.26
N LEU A 300 -3.83 -4.70 6.70
CA LEU A 300 -4.28 -5.57 7.78
C LEU A 300 -3.66 -5.23 9.14
N CYS A 301 -2.34 -5.05 9.18
CA CYS A 301 -1.55 -5.12 10.39
C CYS A 301 -1.41 -3.76 11.08
N MET A 302 -1.62 -3.72 12.39
CA MET A 302 -1.42 -2.50 13.19
C MET A 302 0.03 -2.03 13.17
N GLU A 303 0.98 -2.96 13.08
CA GLU A 303 2.41 -2.68 12.97
C GLU A 303 2.77 -1.95 11.65
N GLY A 304 1.88 -2.02 10.65
CA GLY A 304 1.94 -1.27 9.40
C GLY A 304 1.56 0.22 9.52
N GLY A 305 1.23 0.71 10.72
CA GLY A 305 0.89 2.10 10.98
C GLY A 305 -0.62 2.31 11.08
N ARG A 306 -1.27 2.67 9.96
CA ARG A 306 -2.73 2.86 9.90
C ARG A 306 -3.38 1.79 9.02
N PRO A 307 -3.85 0.67 9.59
CA PRO A 307 -4.51 -0.38 8.82
C PRO A 307 -5.76 0.15 8.11
N ARG A 308 -6.00 -0.35 6.89
CA ARG A 308 -7.19 -0.02 6.11
C ARG A 308 -8.42 -0.75 6.62
N ILE A 309 -8.23 -1.97 7.15
CA ILE A 309 -9.28 -2.79 7.72
C ILE A 309 -9.31 -2.57 9.23
N VAL A 310 -10.43 -2.05 9.74
CA VAL A 310 -10.60 -1.57 11.11
C VAL A 310 -12.00 -1.88 11.65
N GLY A 311 -12.24 -1.58 12.92
CA GLY A 311 -13.58 -1.65 13.53
C GLY A 311 -14.12 -3.08 13.60
N ILE A 312 -13.22 -4.05 13.80
CA ILE A 312 -13.60 -5.46 13.80
C ILE A 312 -14.28 -5.80 15.12
N LEU A 313 -15.43 -6.45 15.06
CA LEU A 313 -16.14 -6.84 16.28
C LEU A 313 -15.29 -7.78 17.13
N GLY A 314 -15.00 -7.36 18.37
CA GLY A 314 -14.20 -8.13 19.33
C GLY A 314 -12.67 -8.08 19.10
N VAL A 315 -12.19 -7.29 18.13
CA VAL A 315 -10.76 -7.09 17.86
C VAL A 315 -10.51 -5.63 17.46
N ASP A 316 -9.71 -4.90 18.22
CA ASP A 316 -9.42 -3.49 17.88
C ASP A 316 -8.71 -3.39 16.51
N GLN A 317 -7.59 -4.11 16.35
CA GLN A 317 -6.79 -4.18 15.12
C GLN A 317 -6.07 -5.53 15.02
N PHE A 318 -5.70 -5.96 13.80
CA PHE A 318 -4.91 -7.18 13.65
C PHE A 318 -3.46 -6.96 14.06
N GLN A 319 -2.97 -7.84 14.92
CA GLN A 319 -1.55 -8.00 15.20
C GLN A 319 -0.99 -9.05 14.25
N CYS A 320 -0.03 -8.63 13.43
CA CYS A 320 0.69 -9.52 12.52
C CYS A 320 2.04 -9.98 13.10
N GLY A 321 2.23 -9.79 14.40
CA GLY A 321 3.50 -10.09 15.06
C GLY A 321 4.54 -9.02 14.72
N GLY A 322 5.83 -9.37 14.85
CA GLY A 322 6.89 -8.43 14.55
C GLY A 322 7.04 -8.16 13.04
N ILE A 323 7.93 -7.22 12.73
CA ILE A 323 8.21 -6.77 11.36
C ILE A 323 9.17 -7.70 10.61
N GLU A 324 9.58 -8.83 11.19
CA GLU A 324 10.65 -9.68 10.66
C GLU A 324 10.27 -10.31 9.31
N LEU A 325 9.02 -10.78 9.15
CA LEU A 325 8.55 -11.32 7.88
C LEU A 325 8.51 -10.25 6.78
N LEU A 326 8.17 -9.01 7.14
CA LEU A 326 8.21 -7.90 6.21
C LEU A 326 9.66 -7.62 5.81
N GLN A 327 10.58 -7.56 6.77
CA GLN A 327 12.02 -7.38 6.51
C GLN A 327 12.59 -8.49 5.60
N GLU A 328 12.19 -9.74 5.79
CA GLU A 328 12.56 -10.84 4.90
C GLU A 328 12.01 -10.64 3.47
N ALA A 329 10.77 -10.17 3.33
CA ALA A 329 10.21 -9.80 2.02
C ALA A 329 11.00 -8.67 1.36
N GLU A 330 11.38 -7.64 2.11
CA GLU A 330 12.17 -6.52 1.58
C GLU A 330 13.59 -6.96 1.20
N MET A 331 14.20 -7.87 1.97
CA MET A 331 15.48 -8.49 1.58
C MET A 331 15.36 -9.32 0.28
N ALA A 332 14.20 -9.95 0.02
CA ALA A 332 13.94 -10.60 -1.27
C ALA A 332 13.97 -9.59 -2.43
N GLU A 333 13.41 -8.41 -2.24
CA GLU A 333 13.45 -7.32 -3.23
C GLU A 333 14.88 -6.78 -3.44
N VAL A 334 15.66 -6.59 -2.38
CA VAL A 334 17.09 -6.21 -2.50
C VAL A 334 17.84 -7.24 -3.36
N ARG A 335 17.62 -8.54 -3.10
CA ARG A 335 18.21 -9.63 -3.90
C ARG A 335 17.74 -9.60 -5.35
N ALA A 336 16.45 -9.36 -5.58
CA ALA A 336 15.88 -9.25 -6.92
C ALA A 336 16.49 -8.09 -7.72
N PHE A 337 16.65 -6.91 -7.12
CA PHE A 337 17.32 -5.79 -7.79
C PHE A 337 18.80 -6.07 -8.07
N ALA A 338 19.48 -6.82 -7.20
CA ALA A 338 20.85 -7.25 -7.50
C ALA A 338 20.93 -8.26 -8.64
N ALA A 339 20.01 -9.23 -8.70
CA ALA A 339 19.92 -10.19 -9.80
C ALA A 339 19.64 -9.50 -11.15
N LEU A 340 18.99 -8.34 -11.13
CA LEU A 340 18.73 -7.49 -12.29
C LEU A 340 19.84 -6.47 -12.59
N GLU A 341 20.96 -6.52 -11.86
CA GLU A 341 22.07 -5.57 -11.97
C GLU A 341 21.61 -4.10 -11.86
N LYS A 342 20.68 -3.82 -10.94
CA LYS A 342 20.17 -2.47 -10.64
C LYS A 342 20.74 -1.96 -9.31
N PRO A 343 22.00 -1.50 -9.26
CA PRO A 343 22.68 -1.14 -8.01
C PRO A 343 21.97 -0.05 -7.21
N LEU A 344 21.43 0.95 -7.90
CA LEU A 344 20.67 2.03 -7.29
C LEU A 344 19.42 1.51 -6.56
N ALA A 345 18.54 0.81 -7.29
CA ALA A 345 17.30 0.29 -6.74
C ALA A 345 17.56 -0.73 -5.61
N MET A 346 18.65 -1.51 -5.74
CA MET A 346 19.12 -2.43 -4.71
C MET A 346 19.51 -1.69 -3.43
N LEU A 347 20.39 -0.68 -3.52
CA LEU A 347 20.84 0.09 -2.35
C LEU A 347 19.68 0.81 -1.68
N MET A 348 18.80 1.42 -2.46
CA MET A 348 17.65 2.15 -1.93
C MET A 348 16.63 1.23 -1.25
N SER A 349 16.44 0.02 -1.78
CA SER A 349 15.60 -0.99 -1.11
C SER A 349 16.25 -1.48 0.20
N LEU A 350 17.58 -1.55 0.25
CA LEU A 350 18.32 -1.91 1.46
C LEU A 350 18.23 -0.79 2.51
N GLU A 351 18.34 0.49 2.13
CA GLU A 351 18.11 1.59 3.06
C GLU A 351 16.70 1.57 3.66
N ARG A 352 15.68 1.33 2.81
CA ARG A 352 14.30 1.20 3.27
C ARG A 352 14.16 0.10 4.31
N LEU A 353 14.75 -1.08 4.05
CA LEU A 353 14.77 -2.19 4.99
C LEU A 353 15.33 -1.79 6.37
N TYR A 354 16.47 -1.10 6.41
CA TYR A 354 17.07 -0.68 7.68
C TYR A 354 16.27 0.42 8.37
N LYS A 355 15.69 1.36 7.61
CA LYS A 355 14.77 2.38 8.14
C LYS A 355 13.53 1.73 8.77
N THR A 356 12.97 0.70 8.14
CA THR A 356 11.86 -0.09 8.70
C THR A 356 12.28 -0.85 9.97
N ALA A 357 13.53 -1.32 10.04
CA ALA A 357 14.10 -1.93 11.25
C ALA A 357 14.45 -0.92 12.38
N GLY A 358 14.34 0.39 12.13
CA GLY A 358 14.79 1.42 13.07
C GLY A 358 16.32 1.51 13.21
N GLY A 359 17.08 0.91 12.30
CA GLY A 359 18.54 0.93 12.28
C GLY A 359 19.11 1.93 11.27
N LEU A 360 20.35 2.35 11.51
CA LEU A 360 21.17 3.04 10.50
C LEU A 360 22.07 2.00 9.84
N PRO A 361 21.97 1.79 8.52
CA PRO A 361 22.81 0.81 7.87
C PRO A 361 24.25 1.30 7.75
N THR A 362 25.17 0.36 7.54
CA THR A 362 26.58 0.61 7.31
C THR A 362 27.05 -0.11 6.05
N LEU A 363 28.23 0.23 5.53
CA LEU A 363 28.82 -0.50 4.40
C LEU A 363 28.93 -2.02 4.65
N ARG A 364 29.09 -2.43 5.92
CA ARG A 364 29.21 -3.84 6.32
C ARG A 364 27.91 -4.61 6.09
N ASP A 365 26.79 -3.90 6.12
CA ASP A 365 25.45 -4.44 5.93
C ASP A 365 25.14 -4.77 4.47
N ILE A 366 25.87 -4.17 3.52
CA ILE A 366 25.72 -4.53 2.11
C ILE A 366 26.24 -5.95 1.89
N PRO A 367 25.41 -6.91 1.43
CA PRO A 367 25.85 -8.27 1.18
C PRO A 367 26.92 -8.34 0.09
N ALA A 368 27.76 -9.38 0.11
CA ALA A 368 28.88 -9.52 -0.82
C ALA A 368 28.45 -9.49 -2.30
N TRP A 369 27.32 -10.11 -2.65
CA TRP A 369 26.75 -10.04 -4.00
C TRP A 369 26.32 -8.62 -4.37
N GLY A 370 25.79 -7.84 -3.43
CA GLY A 370 25.40 -6.45 -3.66
C GLY A 370 26.62 -5.55 -3.87
N ARG A 371 27.69 -5.76 -3.10
CA ARG A 371 28.96 -5.02 -3.25
C ARG A 371 29.61 -5.21 -4.61
N SER A 372 29.37 -6.34 -5.27
CA SER A 372 29.93 -6.60 -6.60
C SER A 372 29.35 -5.70 -7.70
N LEU A 373 28.22 -5.03 -7.44
CA LEU A 373 27.56 -4.15 -8.42
C LEU A 373 28.19 -2.76 -8.53
N PHE A 374 29.14 -2.42 -7.65
CA PHE A 374 29.78 -1.12 -7.66
C PHE A 374 31.26 -1.19 -7.28
N SER A 375 32.02 -0.24 -7.83
CA SER A 375 33.41 -0.03 -7.44
C SER A 375 33.46 0.90 -6.22
N ILE A 376 33.90 0.39 -5.07
CA ILE A 376 34.03 1.15 -3.83
C ILE A 376 35.31 2.01 -3.90
N ARG A 377 35.20 3.31 -3.60
CA ARG A 377 36.36 4.23 -3.56
C ARG A 377 36.42 5.01 -2.26
N GLN A 378 37.62 5.17 -1.71
CA GLN A 378 37.83 5.94 -0.48
C GLN A 378 38.29 7.36 -0.79
N ALA A 379 37.79 8.33 -0.03
CA ALA A 379 38.17 9.72 -0.14
C ALA A 379 39.64 9.89 0.27
N ALA A 380 40.41 10.59 -0.55
CA ALA A 380 41.76 10.98 -0.19
C ALA A 380 41.73 12.08 0.88
N SER A 381 40.88 13.09 0.69
CA SER A 381 40.72 14.22 1.64
C SER A 381 39.29 14.74 1.68
N VAL A 382 38.97 15.42 2.79
CA VAL A 382 37.66 16.01 3.05
C VAL A 382 37.87 17.37 3.71
N ARG A 383 37.05 18.36 3.36
CA ARG A 383 37.07 19.70 3.96
C ARG A 383 35.66 20.17 4.25
N LEU A 384 35.47 20.77 5.42
CA LEU A 384 34.29 21.54 5.76
C LEU A 384 34.70 23.01 5.76
N LEU A 385 34.05 23.81 4.93
CA LEU A 385 34.33 25.24 4.76
C LEU A 385 33.24 26.05 5.46
N ASP A 386 33.59 27.21 6.01
CA ASP A 386 32.64 28.12 6.67
C ASP A 386 31.77 28.93 5.68
N VAL A 387 31.65 28.44 4.44
CA VAL A 387 30.74 28.99 3.43
C VAL A 387 29.33 28.50 3.73
N VAL A 388 28.43 29.43 4.08
CA VAL A 388 27.03 29.15 4.45
C VAL A 388 26.12 29.31 3.23
N ALA A 389 25.53 28.19 2.80
CA ALA A 389 24.57 28.16 1.72
C ALA A 389 23.17 28.61 2.15
N ALA A 390 22.35 29.06 1.21
CA ALA A 390 20.95 29.34 1.43
C ALA A 390 20.23 28.07 1.92
N PRO A 391 19.33 28.18 2.92
CA PRO A 391 18.63 27.05 3.47
C PRO A 391 17.77 26.36 2.41
N LYS A 392 17.77 25.02 2.40
CA LYS A 392 16.88 24.25 1.55
C LYS A 392 15.43 24.53 1.96
N PRO A 393 14.54 24.86 1.00
CA PRO A 393 13.12 25.02 1.31
C PRO A 393 12.48 23.69 1.75
N SER A 394 11.29 23.77 2.33
CA SER A 394 10.52 22.59 2.77
C SER A 394 9.90 21.77 1.62
N PHE A 395 9.90 22.32 0.41
CA PHE A 395 9.38 21.70 -0.81
C PHE A 395 10.50 21.10 -1.68
N PRO A 396 10.19 20.19 -2.62
CA PRO A 396 11.14 19.71 -3.61
C PRO A 396 11.78 20.85 -4.41
N ALA A 397 13.10 20.99 -4.31
CA ALA A 397 13.84 22.14 -4.81
C ALA A 397 15.21 21.76 -5.36
N TRP A 398 15.74 22.59 -6.27
CA TRP A 398 17.13 22.56 -6.69
C TRP A 398 18.04 22.94 -5.52
N SER A 399 19.21 22.30 -5.46
CA SER A 399 20.27 22.57 -4.48
C SER A 399 20.80 24.01 -4.60
N SER A 400 21.31 24.55 -3.49
CA SER A 400 22.11 25.77 -3.44
C SER A 400 23.55 25.57 -3.95
N LEU A 401 23.91 24.36 -4.39
CA LEU A 401 25.23 23.98 -4.90
C LEU A 401 25.20 23.54 -6.36
N ALA A 402 26.21 23.92 -7.13
CA ALA A 402 26.46 23.37 -8.45
C ALA A 402 27.95 23.47 -8.80
N PHE A 403 28.51 22.49 -9.51
CA PHE A 403 29.81 22.70 -10.16
C PHE A 403 29.65 23.51 -11.44
N ASP A 404 30.66 24.30 -11.78
CA ASP A 404 30.82 24.87 -13.11
C ASP A 404 31.76 24.02 -13.99
N HIS A 405 31.88 24.38 -15.28
CA HIS A 405 32.73 23.67 -16.22
C HIS A 405 34.23 23.78 -15.92
N ASP A 406 34.65 24.76 -15.12
CA ASP A 406 36.04 24.94 -14.69
C ASP A 406 36.35 24.19 -13.37
N ARG A 407 35.39 23.38 -12.89
CA ARG A 407 35.44 22.59 -11.64
C ARG A 407 35.36 23.39 -10.35
N TYR A 408 34.93 24.64 -10.39
CA TYR A 408 34.63 25.39 -9.17
C TYR A 408 33.23 25.07 -8.66
N VAL A 409 33.04 25.11 -7.35
CA VAL A 409 31.72 24.98 -6.73
C VAL A 409 31.07 26.35 -6.66
N GLN A 410 29.93 26.53 -7.32
CA GLN A 410 29.07 27.69 -7.15
C GLN A 410 28.13 27.45 -5.97
N VAL A 411 28.08 28.40 -5.04
CA VAL A 411 27.25 28.35 -3.83
C VAL A 411 26.33 29.55 -3.77
N HIS A 412 25.02 29.30 -3.77
CA HIS A 412 24.03 30.31 -3.41
C HIS A 412 24.02 30.47 -1.89
N THR A 413 24.35 31.65 -1.37
CA THR A 413 24.44 31.91 0.07
C THR A 413 23.12 32.39 0.66
N SER A 414 22.97 32.29 1.98
CA SER A 414 21.80 32.82 2.71
C SER A 414 21.62 34.34 2.57
N GLU A 415 22.68 35.06 2.20
CA GLU A 415 22.67 36.51 1.95
C GLU A 415 22.25 36.86 0.52
N GLY A 416 21.94 35.87 -0.33
CA GLY A 416 21.55 36.06 -1.72
C GLY A 416 22.73 36.30 -2.68
N ALA A 417 23.98 36.12 -2.21
CA ALA A 417 25.16 36.19 -3.06
C ALA A 417 25.44 34.84 -3.74
N LEU A 418 26.13 34.89 -4.86
CA LEU A 418 26.67 33.71 -5.53
C LEU A 418 28.19 33.68 -5.34
N LEU A 419 28.68 32.67 -4.62
CA LEU A 419 30.11 32.44 -4.41
C LEU A 419 30.63 31.40 -5.38
N ARG A 420 31.89 31.54 -5.78
CA ARG A 420 32.66 30.54 -6.52
C ARG A 420 33.79 30.05 -5.64
N VAL A 421 33.83 28.76 -5.34
CA VAL A 421 34.78 28.14 -4.42
C VAL A 421 35.69 27.18 -5.16
N ASN A 422 37.00 27.35 -4.99
CA ASN A 422 38.00 26.43 -5.52
C ASN A 422 38.03 25.16 -4.64
N PRO A 423 37.72 23.95 -5.17
CA PRO A 423 37.72 22.74 -4.36
C PRO A 423 39.12 22.33 -3.88
N ASP A 424 40.18 22.75 -4.56
CA ASP A 424 41.58 22.42 -4.22
C ASP A 424 42.13 23.28 -3.09
N THR A 425 41.81 24.57 -3.05
CA THR A 425 42.33 25.50 -2.04
C THR A 425 41.31 25.80 -0.94
N GLY A 426 40.02 25.74 -1.25
CA GLY A 426 38.93 26.19 -0.39
C GLY A 426 38.69 27.70 -0.44
N GLU A 427 39.42 28.43 -1.27
CA GLU A 427 39.25 29.88 -1.44
C GLU A 427 37.95 30.18 -2.18
N SER A 428 37.25 31.23 -1.74
CA SER A 428 35.97 31.66 -2.30
C SER A 428 36.01 33.09 -2.79
N GLU A 429 35.41 33.35 -3.95
CA GLU A 429 35.20 34.68 -4.52
C GLU A 429 33.72 34.95 -4.79
N VAL A 430 33.29 36.21 -4.71
CA VAL A 430 31.91 36.62 -5.04
C VAL A 430 31.78 36.86 -6.53
N ILE A 431 30.78 36.23 -7.16
CA ILE A 431 30.41 36.49 -8.56
C ILE A 431 29.46 37.68 -8.61
N LYS A 432 29.94 38.86 -9.04
CA LYS A 432 29.16 40.12 -9.00
C LYS A 432 28.10 40.25 -10.10
N ASP A 433 28.32 39.62 -11.26
CA ASP A 433 27.50 39.85 -12.46
C ASP A 433 26.53 38.69 -12.77
N LYS A 434 26.27 37.81 -11.79
CA LYS A 434 25.41 36.65 -11.97
C LYS A 434 24.44 36.52 -10.80
N THR A 435 23.15 36.45 -11.10
CA THR A 435 22.14 36.17 -10.08
C THR A 435 22.12 34.68 -9.73
N PRO A 436 21.87 34.32 -8.47
CA PRO A 436 21.58 32.94 -8.10
C PRO A 436 20.43 32.35 -8.95
N TRP A 437 20.45 31.04 -9.17
CA TRP A 437 19.36 30.35 -9.85
C TRP A 437 18.15 30.20 -8.92
N ASP A 438 16.96 30.07 -9.52
CA ASP A 438 15.73 29.80 -8.77
C ASP A 438 15.77 28.37 -8.19
N SER A 439 15.54 28.23 -6.89
CA SER A 439 15.50 26.93 -6.22
C SER A 439 14.20 26.16 -6.51
N ARG A 440 13.16 26.82 -7.00
CA ARG A 440 11.88 26.18 -7.31
C ARG A 440 12.00 25.26 -8.52
N VAL A 441 11.39 24.07 -8.43
CA VAL A 441 11.24 23.18 -9.57
C VAL A 441 9.99 23.60 -10.36
N LEU A 442 10.21 24.49 -11.33
CA LEU A 442 9.17 24.96 -12.24
C LEU A 442 9.13 24.10 -13.51
N SER A 443 7.94 23.90 -14.08
CA SER A 443 7.79 23.32 -15.42
C SER A 443 8.47 24.18 -16.49
N PRO A 444 8.82 23.62 -17.67
CA PRO A 444 9.52 24.38 -18.71
C PRO A 444 8.76 25.61 -19.21
N ASP A 445 7.43 25.59 -19.16
CA ASP A 445 6.55 26.73 -19.47
C ASP A 445 6.30 27.65 -18.25
N GLY A 446 6.86 27.29 -17.10
CA GLY A 446 6.71 27.96 -15.82
C GLY A 446 5.32 27.86 -15.20
N ALA A 447 4.38 27.08 -15.76
CA ALA A 447 2.97 27.03 -15.36
C ALA A 447 2.70 26.20 -14.09
N LEU A 448 3.60 25.27 -13.75
CA LEU A 448 3.50 24.38 -12.59
C LEU A 448 4.74 24.49 -11.72
N GLN A 449 4.56 24.48 -10.41
CA GLN A 449 5.61 24.36 -9.40
C GLN A 449 5.43 23.06 -8.63
N TRP A 450 6.50 22.28 -8.47
CA TRP A 450 6.47 21.13 -7.55
C TRP A 450 6.42 21.62 -6.10
N GLU A 451 5.31 21.35 -5.42
CA GLU A 451 5.06 21.86 -4.07
C GLU A 451 5.45 20.85 -3.00
N ARG A 452 5.07 19.58 -3.14
CA ARG A 452 5.35 18.55 -2.13
C ARG A 452 5.23 17.14 -2.67
N VAL A 453 5.65 16.19 -1.85
CA VAL A 453 5.37 14.76 -2.01
C VAL A 453 4.63 14.27 -0.78
N ASP A 454 3.36 13.91 -0.95
CA ASP A 454 2.53 13.41 0.14
C ASP A 454 2.71 11.91 0.28
N GLY A 455 2.76 11.43 1.52
CA GLY A 455 2.97 10.02 1.83
C GLY A 455 2.00 9.57 2.90
N PHE A 456 1.20 8.57 2.59
CA PHE A 456 0.21 8.07 3.53
C PHE A 456 0.80 6.96 4.39
N CYS A 457 0.50 7.03 5.67
CA CYS A 457 0.79 6.02 6.69
C CYS A 457 0.01 4.69 6.55
N THR A 458 -0.64 4.48 5.41
CA THR A 458 -1.54 3.37 5.10
C THR A 458 -0.94 2.38 4.08
N GLY A 459 0.37 2.52 3.82
CA GLY A 459 1.06 1.81 2.74
C GLY A 459 0.59 2.21 1.33
N ALA A 460 -0.12 3.33 1.19
CA ALA A 460 -0.50 3.87 -0.09
C ALA A 460 0.72 4.49 -0.82
N PRO A 461 0.70 4.55 -2.16
CA PRO A 461 1.74 5.21 -2.92
C PRO A 461 1.83 6.68 -2.56
N LEU A 462 3.04 7.21 -2.71
CA LEU A 462 3.33 8.62 -2.59
C LEU A 462 2.59 9.40 -3.69
N ARG A 463 2.32 10.68 -3.44
CA ARG A 463 1.74 11.60 -4.42
C ARG A 463 2.61 12.82 -4.60
N ALA A 464 2.99 13.15 -5.84
CA ALA A 464 3.58 14.45 -6.13
C ALA A 464 2.47 15.47 -6.36
N VAL A 465 2.54 16.60 -5.67
CA VAL A 465 1.57 17.70 -5.78
C VAL A 465 2.23 18.89 -6.46
N PHE A 466 1.60 19.39 -7.52
CA PHE A 466 2.03 20.55 -8.28
C PHE A 466 1.01 21.67 -8.17
N LYS A 467 1.47 22.87 -7.83
CA LYS A 467 0.65 24.08 -7.79
C LYS A 467 0.73 24.82 -9.14
N HIS A 468 -0.41 25.34 -9.61
CA HIS A 468 -0.44 26.26 -10.74
C HIS A 468 0.16 27.62 -10.35
N THR A 469 1.14 28.10 -11.11
CA THR A 469 1.83 29.39 -10.84
C THR A 469 1.12 30.58 -11.49
N ARG A 470 0.31 30.34 -12.52
CA ARG A 470 -0.47 31.37 -13.21
C ARG A 470 -1.92 31.27 -12.75
N VAL A 471 -2.48 32.39 -12.33
CA VAL A 471 -3.93 32.54 -12.14
C VAL A 471 -4.55 32.64 -13.53
N VAL A 472 -5.54 31.81 -13.83
CA VAL A 472 -6.30 31.89 -15.09
C VAL A 472 -7.35 32.99 -14.89
N GLY A 473 -7.24 34.05 -15.69
CA GLY A 473 -8.07 35.27 -15.56
C GLY A 473 -7.24 36.39 -14.94
N GLY A 474 -6.76 37.31 -15.78
CA GLY A 474 -5.80 38.36 -15.43
C GLY A 474 -6.32 39.51 -14.57
N GLU A 475 -7.33 39.29 -13.72
CA GLU A 475 -7.87 40.30 -12.80
C GLU A 475 -8.07 39.68 -11.41
N GLU A 476 -7.94 40.50 -10.37
CA GLU A 476 -8.11 40.14 -8.95
C GLU A 476 -9.46 39.42 -8.75
N GLY A 477 -9.43 38.08 -8.69
CA GLY A 477 -10.63 37.24 -8.59
C GLY A 477 -10.63 35.92 -9.37
N GLY A 478 -9.56 35.58 -10.11
CA GLY A 478 -9.48 34.29 -10.80
C GLY A 478 -9.57 33.09 -9.85
N GLU A 479 -10.35 32.06 -10.24
CA GLU A 479 -10.48 30.82 -9.47
C GLU A 479 -9.12 30.15 -9.29
N GLU A 480 -8.76 29.82 -8.05
CA GLU A 480 -7.56 29.02 -7.77
C GLU A 480 -7.75 27.63 -8.37
N LEU A 481 -6.98 27.33 -9.41
CA LEU A 481 -6.97 26.01 -10.02
C LEU A 481 -6.58 24.98 -8.97
N SER A 482 -7.35 23.89 -8.90
CA SER A 482 -7.02 22.78 -8.01
C SER A 482 -5.60 22.26 -8.29
N PRO A 483 -4.84 21.88 -7.26
CA PRO A 483 -3.51 21.31 -7.43
C PRO A 483 -3.54 20.10 -8.36
N LEU A 484 -2.50 19.95 -9.17
CA LEU A 484 -2.32 18.74 -9.97
C LEU A 484 -1.63 17.68 -9.10
N GLU A 485 -2.29 16.55 -8.90
CA GLU A 485 -1.77 15.42 -8.14
C GLU A 485 -1.37 14.27 -9.06
N LEU A 486 -0.17 13.73 -8.82
CA LEU A 486 0.37 12.56 -9.52
C LEU A 486 0.65 11.43 -8.54
N ILE A 487 0.05 10.26 -8.77
CA ILE A 487 0.36 9.05 -8.02
C ILE A 487 1.72 8.52 -8.46
N LEU A 488 2.62 8.30 -7.50
CA LEU A 488 3.97 7.81 -7.73
C LEU A 488 4.02 6.29 -7.48
N PRO A 489 4.71 5.49 -8.31
CA PRO A 489 4.90 4.05 -8.06
C PRO A 489 5.98 3.82 -6.99
N ALA A 490 5.89 4.52 -5.86
CA ALA A 490 6.79 4.46 -4.72
C ALA A 490 5.95 4.53 -3.44
N VAL A 491 6.32 3.78 -2.40
CA VAL A 491 5.62 3.77 -1.10
C VAL A 491 6.56 4.30 -0.02
N ALA A 492 6.01 5.06 0.92
CA ALA A 492 6.76 5.51 2.08
C ALA A 492 7.28 4.30 2.89
N PRO A 493 8.47 4.38 3.49
CA PRO A 493 8.89 3.37 4.47
C PRO A 493 7.88 3.32 5.62
N PHE A 494 7.55 2.11 6.09
CA PHE A 494 6.70 1.93 7.26
C PHE A 494 7.33 2.60 8.48
N LYS A 495 6.57 3.47 9.15
CA LYS A 495 6.95 4.05 10.44
C LYS A 495 6.04 3.46 11.53
N VAL A 496 6.66 3.07 12.65
CA VAL A 496 5.97 2.52 13.83
C VAL A 496 4.97 3.51 14.43
N LYS A 497 5.13 4.82 14.18
CA LYS A 497 4.18 5.85 14.62
C LYS A 497 3.90 6.86 13.51
N CYS A 498 2.61 7.08 13.30
CA CYS A 498 2.07 8.08 12.40
C CYS A 498 1.48 9.20 13.25
N ASP A 499 2.22 10.31 13.37
CA ASP A 499 1.88 11.43 14.25
C ASP A 499 0.83 12.39 13.66
N GLY A 500 0.22 12.05 12.53
CA GLY A 500 -0.79 12.88 11.86
C GLY A 500 -0.21 14.09 11.12
N SER A 501 1.10 14.30 11.14
CA SER A 501 1.75 15.22 10.22
C SER A 501 1.99 14.51 8.87
N GLU A 502 0.91 14.39 8.09
CA GLU A 502 0.74 13.52 6.90
C GLU A 502 1.61 13.85 5.67
N HIS A 503 2.72 14.57 5.84
CA HIS A 503 3.56 14.97 4.72
C HIS A 503 4.98 14.46 4.92
N THR A 504 5.40 13.49 4.09
CA THR A 504 6.82 13.27 3.82
C THR A 504 7.38 14.54 3.18
N GLN A 505 7.87 15.46 4.02
CA GLN A 505 8.48 16.70 3.56
C GLN A 505 9.54 16.40 2.49
N GLY A 506 9.68 17.27 1.48
CA GLY A 506 10.49 17.06 0.27
C GLY A 506 11.99 16.77 0.48
N LYS A 507 12.45 16.54 1.71
CA LYS A 507 13.80 16.13 2.07
C LYS A 507 14.25 14.85 1.37
N ASP A 508 13.35 13.86 1.21
CA ASP A 508 13.64 12.60 0.51
C ASP A 508 13.35 12.66 -1.00
N THR A 509 13.18 13.87 -1.53
CA THR A 509 12.92 14.13 -2.96
C THR A 509 14.06 14.92 -3.56
N ILE A 510 14.68 14.39 -4.62
CA ILE A 510 15.81 15.03 -5.31
C ILE A 510 15.43 15.23 -6.78
N PRO A 511 15.09 16.46 -7.21
CA PRO A 511 14.86 16.72 -8.62
C PRO A 511 16.17 16.57 -9.40
N LEU A 512 16.12 15.92 -10.56
CA LEU A 512 17.31 15.64 -11.38
C LEU A 512 17.37 16.48 -12.65
N GLY A 513 16.22 16.83 -13.23
CA GLY A 513 16.17 17.64 -14.44
C GLY A 513 14.90 17.47 -15.24
N TRP A 514 14.57 18.49 -16.04
CA TRP A 514 13.56 18.39 -17.08
C TRP A 514 14.17 17.81 -18.35
N THR A 515 13.52 16.76 -18.87
CA THR A 515 13.78 16.19 -20.19
C THR A 515 12.66 16.60 -21.15
N PRO A 516 12.83 16.42 -22.47
CA PRO A 516 11.71 16.57 -23.42
C PRO A 516 10.49 15.70 -23.08
N THR A 517 10.70 14.61 -22.34
CA THR A 517 9.64 13.66 -21.96
C THR A 517 9.01 13.94 -20.58
N GLY A 518 9.62 14.78 -19.74
CA GLY A 518 9.13 15.02 -18.38
C GLY A 518 10.21 15.32 -17.34
N LEU A 519 9.76 15.51 -16.10
CA LEU A 519 10.63 15.77 -14.95
C LEU A 519 11.17 14.45 -14.41
N GLU A 520 12.49 14.28 -14.41
CA GLU A 520 13.16 13.19 -13.72
C GLU A 520 13.47 13.59 -12.29
N ALA A 521 13.18 12.70 -11.35
CA ALA A 521 13.42 12.92 -9.93
C ALA A 521 13.65 11.60 -9.20
N MET A 522 14.38 11.68 -8.08
CA MET A 522 14.41 10.65 -7.07
C MET A 522 13.33 10.91 -6.04
N VAL A 523 12.47 9.94 -5.77
CA VAL A 523 11.45 10.03 -4.72
C VAL A 523 11.45 8.75 -3.89
N ALA A 524 11.75 8.88 -2.59
CA ALA A 524 11.70 7.78 -1.62
C ALA A 524 12.32 6.47 -2.14
N GLY A 525 13.54 6.52 -2.63
CA GLY A 525 14.19 5.30 -3.11
C GLY A 525 14.00 4.97 -4.60
N HIS A 526 13.21 5.76 -5.33
CA HIS A 526 12.82 5.41 -6.70
C HIS A 526 13.16 6.51 -7.68
N LEU A 527 13.84 6.13 -8.76
CA LEU A 527 14.10 7.02 -9.87
C LEU A 527 12.88 7.04 -10.80
N LEU A 528 12.21 8.18 -10.87
CA LEU A 528 10.94 8.34 -11.57
C LEU A 528 11.04 9.42 -12.63
N ARG A 529 10.20 9.30 -13.66
CA ARG A 529 9.90 10.34 -14.63
C ARG A 529 8.41 10.67 -14.58
N MET A 530 8.08 11.91 -14.25
CA MET A 530 6.74 12.46 -14.35
C MET A 530 6.56 13.06 -15.74
N GLU A 531 5.82 12.36 -16.61
CA GLU A 531 5.76 12.60 -18.05
C GLU A 531 4.82 13.75 -18.40
N VAL A 532 5.25 14.69 -19.25
CA VAL A 532 4.43 15.81 -19.74
C VAL A 532 3.30 15.27 -20.63
N PRO A 533 2.03 15.64 -20.43
CA PRO A 533 1.51 16.77 -19.63
C PRO A 533 1.16 16.44 -18.18
N MET A 534 2.05 15.78 -17.44
CA MET A 534 1.90 15.38 -16.04
C MET A 534 0.66 14.51 -15.80
N LYS A 535 0.55 13.45 -16.60
CA LYS A 535 -0.53 12.45 -16.49
C LYS A 535 -0.05 11.05 -16.13
N ARG A 536 1.25 10.81 -16.24
CA ARG A 536 1.84 9.48 -16.06
C ARG A 536 3.17 9.59 -15.35
N VAL A 537 3.46 8.59 -14.53
CA VAL A 537 4.75 8.43 -13.86
C VAL A 537 5.36 7.10 -14.26
N THR A 538 6.62 7.11 -14.68
CA THR A 538 7.35 5.93 -15.15
C THR A 538 8.60 5.73 -14.29
N LEU A 539 8.84 4.50 -13.83
CA LEU A 539 10.09 4.11 -13.15
C LEU A 539 11.22 4.03 -14.19
N LEU A 540 12.35 4.64 -13.87
CA LEU A 540 13.54 4.61 -14.71
C LEU A 540 14.58 3.69 -14.09
N SER A 541 15.33 2.99 -14.94
CA SER A 541 16.49 2.20 -14.51
C SER A 541 17.78 3.02 -14.42
N SER A 542 17.82 4.16 -15.11
CA SER A 542 18.91 5.13 -15.09
C SER A 542 18.36 6.49 -15.54
N PRO A 543 18.89 7.62 -15.07
CA PRO A 543 18.42 8.91 -15.52
C PRO A 543 18.87 9.16 -16.96
N SER A 544 18.07 9.91 -17.70
CA SER A 544 18.46 10.33 -19.06
C SER A 544 19.64 11.30 -18.98
N SER A 545 20.47 11.37 -20.01
CA SER A 545 21.44 12.48 -20.11
C SER A 545 20.68 13.77 -20.43
N VAL A 546 20.74 14.75 -19.52
CA VAL A 546 20.18 16.09 -19.71
C VAL A 546 21.35 17.04 -19.89
N PHE A 547 21.38 17.80 -20.97
CA PHE A 547 22.44 18.79 -21.22
C PHE A 547 21.88 20.09 -21.81
N PRO A 548 22.22 21.26 -21.23
CA PRO A 548 22.87 21.42 -19.93
C PRO A 548 21.92 21.00 -18.79
N PRO A 549 22.44 20.41 -17.70
CA PRO A 549 21.62 20.16 -16.51
C PRO A 549 21.27 21.49 -15.82
N PRO A 550 20.12 21.57 -15.12
CA PRO A 550 19.81 22.75 -14.32
C PRO A 550 20.84 22.92 -13.20
N PHE A 551 21.24 24.18 -12.95
CA PHE A 551 22.04 24.50 -11.77
C PHE A 551 21.28 24.08 -10.51
N GLY A 552 22.00 23.54 -9.52
CA GLY A 552 21.40 22.95 -8.33
C GLY A 552 20.94 21.49 -8.50
N SER A 553 21.09 20.88 -9.68
CA SER A 553 20.84 19.44 -9.82
C SER A 553 21.99 18.61 -9.22
N SER A 554 21.68 17.37 -8.83
CA SER A 554 22.69 16.39 -8.41
C SER A 554 23.48 15.78 -9.57
N ARG A 555 23.58 16.48 -10.70
CA ARG A 555 24.31 16.08 -11.90
C ARG A 555 25.63 16.83 -12.00
N SER A 556 26.59 16.24 -12.69
CA SER A 556 27.81 16.95 -13.08
C SER A 556 27.52 17.98 -14.17
N PRO A 557 28.38 18.98 -14.40
CA PRO A 557 28.16 20.04 -15.38
C PRO A 557 27.84 19.54 -16.81
N ASN A 558 28.42 18.41 -17.23
CA ASN A 558 28.12 17.81 -18.54
C ASN A 558 26.85 16.94 -18.56
N GLY A 559 26.18 16.77 -17.41
CA GLY A 559 24.93 16.02 -17.25
C GLY A 559 25.05 14.50 -17.39
N LYS A 560 26.28 13.96 -17.56
CA LYS A 560 26.55 12.53 -17.78
C LYS A 560 26.74 11.74 -16.50
N LEU A 561 27.11 12.41 -15.42
CA LEU A 561 27.27 11.83 -14.10
C LEU A 561 26.21 12.38 -13.18
N TRP A 562 25.82 11.58 -12.19
CA TRP A 562 24.94 12.03 -11.14
C TRP A 562 25.27 11.34 -9.83
N ILE A 563 24.93 12.01 -8.73
CA ILE A 563 25.22 11.58 -7.38
C ILE A 563 23.93 11.40 -6.58
N TYR A 564 23.91 10.35 -5.77
CA TYR A 564 22.90 10.11 -4.77
C TYR A 564 23.58 9.93 -3.39
N PRO A 565 23.33 10.85 -2.43
CA PRO A 565 23.76 10.63 -1.06
C PRO A 565 22.91 9.52 -0.44
N SER A 566 23.56 8.40 -0.13
CA SER A 566 22.96 7.18 0.40
C SER A 566 23.36 6.96 1.85
N GLU A 567 22.66 6.05 2.54
CA GLU A 567 23.02 5.61 3.88
C GLU A 567 24.34 4.80 3.94
N TYR A 568 25.01 4.63 2.79
CA TYR A 568 26.25 3.89 2.66
C TYR A 568 27.39 4.77 2.16
N GLY A 569 27.17 6.05 1.84
CA GLY A 569 28.13 6.90 1.11
C GLY A 569 27.50 7.53 -0.12
N PHE A 570 28.31 7.98 -1.09
CA PHE A 570 27.77 8.57 -2.31
C PHE A 570 27.73 7.55 -3.44
N LEU A 571 26.53 7.23 -3.90
CA LEU A 571 26.36 6.44 -5.10
C LEU A 571 26.49 7.35 -6.32
N ILE A 572 27.53 7.12 -7.12
CA ILE A 572 27.76 7.84 -8.37
C ILE A 572 27.48 6.92 -9.54
N LEU A 573 26.73 7.43 -10.50
CA LEU A 573 26.24 6.67 -11.64
C LEU A 573 26.57 7.45 -12.92
N GLY A 574 27.09 6.73 -13.92
CA GLY A 574 27.41 7.30 -15.22
C GLY A 574 27.62 6.20 -16.27
N LYS A 575 27.85 6.59 -17.53
CA LYS A 575 28.07 5.63 -18.62
C LYS A 575 29.26 4.68 -18.38
N GLY A 576 30.25 5.13 -17.60
CA GLY A 576 31.46 4.36 -17.29
C GLY A 576 31.31 3.36 -16.14
N GLY A 577 30.16 3.30 -15.47
CA GLY A 577 29.92 2.37 -14.37
C GLY A 577 29.17 2.98 -13.18
N THR A 578 29.15 2.22 -12.10
CA THR A 578 28.58 2.60 -10.80
C THR A 578 29.67 2.58 -9.75
N TRP A 579 29.78 3.65 -8.97
CA TRP A 579 30.78 3.79 -7.93
C TRP A 579 30.11 4.11 -6.60
N LEU A 580 30.63 3.54 -5.51
CA LEU A 580 30.22 3.89 -4.16
C LEU A 580 31.37 4.60 -3.47
N TYR A 581 31.25 5.91 -3.36
CA TYR A 581 32.26 6.79 -2.78
C TYR A 581 32.09 6.81 -1.26
N GLN A 582 33.16 6.44 -0.57
CA GLN A 582 33.29 6.34 0.87
C GLN A 582 34.17 7.45 1.39
N VAL A 583 33.78 8.05 2.51
CA VAL A 583 34.55 9.08 3.19
C VAL A 583 35.53 8.47 4.22
N GLY A 584 35.36 7.17 4.53
CA GLY A 584 36.07 6.43 5.57
C GLY A 584 35.68 6.88 6.99
N ASP A 585 36.45 6.47 8.01
CA ASP A 585 36.18 6.81 9.41
C ASP A 585 36.34 8.32 9.74
N LYS A 586 36.72 9.13 8.75
CA LYS A 586 37.03 10.57 8.90
C LYS A 586 35.79 11.43 9.17
N MET A 587 34.57 10.91 9.01
CA MET A 587 33.33 11.61 9.32
C MET A 587 32.27 10.62 9.83
N ARG A 588 31.98 10.65 11.14
CA ARG A 588 30.96 9.76 11.75
C ARG A 588 29.53 10.18 11.42
N ASP A 589 29.28 11.47 11.17
CA ASP A 589 27.94 12.04 10.96
C ASP A 589 27.61 12.32 9.49
N TRP A 590 27.90 11.38 8.60
CA TRP A 590 27.65 11.51 7.17
C TRP A 590 26.14 11.57 6.83
N ALA A 591 25.26 11.09 7.72
CA ALA A 591 23.81 11.22 7.62
C ALA A 591 23.31 12.69 7.61
N GLY A 592 24.16 13.66 7.97
CA GLY A 592 23.84 15.09 7.90
C GLY A 592 24.12 15.75 6.54
N LEU A 593 24.63 15.01 5.55
CA LEU A 593 24.95 15.54 4.22
C LEU A 593 23.71 15.58 3.32
N SER A 594 23.46 16.75 2.72
CA SER A 594 22.36 16.96 1.77
C SER A 594 22.84 17.69 0.51
N ASP A 595 21.97 17.72 -0.49
CA ASP A 595 22.07 18.63 -1.65
C ASP A 595 23.40 18.53 -2.43
N CYS A 596 23.85 17.29 -2.60
CA CYS A 596 25.14 16.98 -3.20
C CYS A 596 25.18 17.15 -4.73
N THR A 597 26.34 17.56 -5.22
CA THR A 597 26.71 17.63 -6.64
C THR A 597 28.15 17.12 -6.83
N LEU A 598 28.56 16.90 -8.07
CA LEU A 598 29.87 16.34 -8.40
C LEU A 598 30.45 16.98 -9.65
N ASP A 599 31.77 16.95 -9.80
CA ASP A 599 32.45 17.47 -10.97
C ASP A 599 32.45 16.45 -12.13
N ASP A 600 32.84 16.91 -13.33
CA ASP A 600 32.86 16.07 -14.53
C ASP A 600 33.98 15.00 -14.51
N SER A 601 35.00 15.16 -13.66
CA SER A 601 36.14 14.24 -13.58
C SER A 601 35.98 13.10 -12.57
N LEU A 602 34.87 13.06 -11.83
CA LEU A 602 34.64 12.16 -10.69
C LEU A 602 35.61 12.37 -9.51
N SER A 603 36.31 13.50 -9.47
CA SER A 603 37.33 13.75 -8.46
C SER A 603 36.77 14.50 -7.26
N TYR A 604 35.77 15.35 -7.45
CA TYR A 604 35.21 16.17 -6.38
C TYR A 604 33.71 15.93 -6.21
N VAL A 605 33.32 15.85 -4.95
CA VAL A 605 31.92 15.88 -4.52
C VAL A 605 31.76 17.06 -3.57
N ALA A 606 30.72 17.86 -3.79
CA ALA A 606 30.34 18.95 -2.91
C ALA A 606 28.94 18.69 -2.35
N CYS A 607 28.75 18.88 -1.05
CA CYS A 607 27.48 18.70 -0.34
C CYS A 607 27.28 19.81 0.70
N LEU A 608 26.08 19.89 1.27
CA LEU A 608 25.81 20.72 2.44
C LEU A 608 25.82 19.87 3.70
N PHE A 609 26.55 20.32 4.73
CA PHE A 609 26.52 19.77 6.08
C PHE A 609 26.05 20.87 7.04
N HIS A 610 24.83 20.78 7.55
CA HIS A 610 24.21 21.87 8.33
C HIS A 610 24.35 23.25 7.64
N GLN A 611 24.04 23.31 6.34
CA GLN A 611 24.16 24.48 5.44
C GLN A 611 25.60 24.94 5.14
N LYS A 612 26.63 24.34 5.75
CA LYS A 612 28.03 24.62 5.41
C LYS A 612 28.49 23.79 4.22
N LEU A 613 29.36 24.37 3.40
CA LEU A 613 29.93 23.68 2.24
C LEU A 613 30.91 22.58 2.68
N TRP A 614 30.60 21.35 2.30
CA TRP A 614 31.43 20.18 2.44
C TRP A 614 32.01 19.78 1.09
N ILE A 615 33.32 19.52 1.01
CA ILE A 615 33.99 19.07 -0.22
C ILE A 615 34.83 17.83 0.09
N GLY A 616 34.60 16.76 -0.67
CA GLY A 616 35.43 15.56 -0.66
C GLY A 616 36.20 15.41 -1.97
N PHE A 617 37.41 14.87 -1.88
CA PHE A 617 38.29 14.56 -3.01
C PHE A 617 38.58 13.06 -3.11
N TRP A 618 38.40 12.52 -4.31
CA TRP A 618 38.76 11.17 -4.70
C TRP A 618 39.74 11.23 -5.88
N PRO A 619 40.85 10.48 -5.86
CA PRO A 619 41.73 10.40 -7.02
C PRO A 619 40.96 9.88 -8.25
N SER A 620 41.20 10.50 -9.41
CA SER A 620 40.66 10.02 -10.69
C SER A 620 41.18 8.61 -11.01
N LEU A 621 40.46 7.87 -11.87
CA LEU A 621 40.92 6.57 -12.38
C LEU A 621 42.22 6.69 -13.18
#